data_AF-A0A0G0VHU3-F1
#
_entry.id   AF-A0A0G0VHU3-F1
#
_cell.length_a   1.000
_cell.length_b   1.000
_cell.length_c   1.000
_cell.angle_alpha   90.00
_cell.angle_beta   90.00
_cell.angle_gamma   90.00
#
_symmetry.space_group_name_H-M   'P 1'
#
loop_
_entity.id
_entity.type
_entity.pdbx_description
1 polymer ?
#
loop_
_entity_poly.entity_id
_entity_poly.type
_entity_poly.pdbx_seq_one_letter_code
_entity_poly.pdbx_strand_id
1 'polypeptide(L)'
;MEQHPIPQNISSYQFRLVGDMTLKQFFQLAGGFLVGLIFYSSPLIGIIKWPFAIFSVILGAAMAFVPLEERPLEKWIFAFFKAIYSPTLFKWKKTTETPKFFLDETPTSNIPASQSQSQDAALKTYLESTRGSTGPLAKLEMAEQGFLAALTGIFAGVKTPVAKEEAPATAPTAPKKLEIPVTVPVKISPLLPTHLVVEEKPLPISLTTQIQTQHVNPVIAGEEIVSTKEAIFSIDATPPNPPTYPNVVVGQVVDEARRIIEGAIMEVRDEYGRPIRALRSNKLGHFVAVTPLDSGIYSIISEKDGYQFMPVNFEAKGDIIPPILVEGRKLVETSVQEVNQPIVN
;
A
#
# COMPACT_ATOMS: atom_id res chain seq x y z
N MET A 1 -23.29 -17.84 3.00
CA MET A 1 -22.57 -16.63 2.57
C MET A 1 -21.42 -16.47 3.52
N GLU A 2 -20.23 -16.95 3.14
CA GLU A 2 -19.05 -16.81 3.99
C GLU A 2 -18.54 -15.37 3.88
N GLN A 3 -18.53 -14.67 5.01
CA GLN A 3 -18.15 -13.26 5.09
C GLN A 3 -16.63 -13.17 5.19
N HIS A 4 -15.99 -12.75 4.10
CA HIS A 4 -14.54 -12.57 4.05
C HIS A 4 -14.12 -11.44 5.02
N PRO A 5 -13.01 -11.60 5.78
CA PRO A 5 -12.53 -10.56 6.67
C PRO A 5 -12.16 -9.29 5.89
N ILE A 6 -12.73 -8.16 6.31
CA ILE A 6 -12.40 -6.85 5.74
C ILE A 6 -10.99 -6.47 6.20
N PRO A 7 -10.09 -6.00 5.30
CA PRO A 7 -8.74 -5.59 5.68
C PRO A 7 -8.77 -4.51 6.76
N GLN A 8 -8.15 -4.79 7.91
CA GLN A 8 -8.04 -3.83 8.99
C GLN A 8 -7.00 -2.76 8.66
N ASN A 9 -7.33 -1.53 9.02
CA ASN A 9 -6.51 -0.36 8.71
C ASN A 9 -5.27 -0.35 9.64
N ILE A 10 -4.08 -0.58 9.09
CA ILE A 10 -2.80 -0.61 9.83
C ILE A 10 -2.32 0.75 10.35
N SER A 11 -3.07 1.83 10.06
CA SER A 11 -2.72 3.21 10.42
C SER A 11 -3.11 3.62 11.84
N SER A 12 -3.79 2.77 12.61
CA SER A 12 -4.30 3.10 13.95
C SER A 12 -3.27 2.90 15.08
N TYR A 13 -2.02 2.55 14.78
CA TYR A 13 -0.99 2.35 15.80
C TYR A 13 -0.60 3.66 16.48
N GLN A 14 -1.01 3.82 17.75
CA GLN A 14 -0.59 4.93 18.59
C GLN A 14 0.68 4.56 19.35
N PHE A 15 1.70 5.40 19.22
CA PHE A 15 2.97 5.18 19.91
C PHE A 15 2.81 5.27 21.43
N ARG A 16 3.13 4.17 22.11
CA ARG A 16 3.17 4.06 23.57
C ARG A 16 4.57 4.41 24.04
N LEU A 17 4.74 5.57 24.70
CA LEU A 17 6.05 6.06 25.17
C LEU A 17 6.34 5.59 26.60
N VAL A 18 5.33 5.61 27.47
CA VAL A 18 5.47 5.33 28.91
C VAL A 18 4.55 4.17 29.28
N GLY A 19 5.10 2.96 29.36
CA GLY A 19 4.32 1.75 29.62
C GLY A 19 3.27 1.48 28.53
N ASP A 20 2.04 1.16 28.94
CA ASP A 20 0.91 0.93 28.04
C ASP A 20 0.25 2.23 27.52
N MET A 21 0.79 3.40 27.90
CA MET A 21 0.18 4.70 27.62
C MET A 21 0.82 5.41 26.42
N THR A 22 -0.03 6.02 25.62
CA THR A 22 0.41 6.96 24.58
C THR A 22 0.92 8.27 25.18
N LEU A 23 1.78 8.98 24.46
CA LEU A 23 2.30 10.28 24.91
C LEU A 23 1.17 11.26 25.26
N LYS A 24 0.09 11.23 24.47
CA LYS A 24 -1.10 12.06 24.70
C LYS A 24 -1.79 11.72 26.02
N GLN A 25 -2.03 10.44 26.29
CA GLN A 25 -2.66 9.99 27.53
C GLN A 25 -1.82 10.34 28.76
N PHE A 26 -0.49 10.25 28.65
CA PHE A 26 0.42 10.67 29.70
C PHE A 26 0.27 12.16 30.03
N PHE A 27 0.24 13.05 29.02
CA PHE A 27 0.03 14.48 29.25
C PHE A 27 -1.35 14.81 29.82
N GLN A 28 -2.40 14.09 29.42
CA GLN A 28 -3.75 14.29 29.97
C GLN A 28 -3.80 13.91 31.46
N LEU A 29 -3.19 12.79 31.84
CA LEU A 29 -3.11 12.36 33.23
C LEU A 29 -2.24 13.30 34.06
N ALA A 30 -1.06 13.67 33.54
CA ALA A 30 -0.16 14.62 34.18
C ALA A 30 -0.82 16.00 34.37
N GLY A 31 -1.59 16.46 33.37
CA GLY A 31 -2.36 17.70 33.44
C GLY A 31 -3.42 17.67 34.53
N GLY A 32 -4.18 16.57 34.66
CA GLY A 32 -5.16 16.40 35.74
C GLY A 32 -4.53 16.40 37.13
N PHE A 33 -3.35 15.78 37.27
CA PHE A 33 -2.57 15.79 38.51
C PHE A 33 -2.01 17.19 38.82
N LEU A 34 -1.51 17.90 37.82
CA LEU A 34 -1.02 19.28 37.96
C LEU A 34 -2.13 20.23 38.40
N VAL A 35 -3.31 20.18 37.77
CA VAL A 35 -4.48 20.99 38.16
C VAL A 35 -4.96 20.59 39.55
N GLY A 36 -4.96 19.30 39.90
CA GLY A 36 -5.26 18.82 41.24
C GLY A 36 -4.31 19.39 42.30
N LEU A 37 -3.01 19.46 41.98
CA LEU A 37 -1.98 20.07 42.83
C LEU A 37 -2.23 21.58 42.99
N ILE A 38 -2.57 22.29 41.91
CA ILE A 38 -2.92 23.72 41.97
C ILE A 38 -4.08 23.93 42.95
N PHE A 39 -5.17 23.17 42.83
CA PHE A 39 -6.30 23.26 43.78
C PHE A 39 -5.87 22.90 45.22
N TYR A 40 -5.02 21.91 45.39
CA TYR A 40 -4.50 21.52 46.69
C TYR A 40 -3.60 22.59 47.34
N SER A 41 -2.86 23.34 46.52
CA SER A 41 -1.98 24.44 46.94
C SER A 41 -2.69 25.79 47.16
N SER A 42 -3.91 25.93 46.66
CA SER A 42 -4.70 27.15 46.79
C SER A 42 -5.23 27.32 48.22
N PRO A 43 -5.32 28.56 48.76
CA PRO A 43 -5.82 28.84 50.11
C PRO A 43 -7.36 28.74 50.22
N LEU A 44 -7.93 27.63 49.76
CA LEU A 44 -9.36 27.31 49.83
C LEU A 44 -9.71 26.57 51.12
N ILE A 45 -10.94 26.73 51.60
CA ILE A 45 -11.47 25.99 52.75
C ILE A 45 -11.33 24.47 52.50
N GLY A 46 -10.89 23.71 53.49
CA GLY A 46 -10.53 22.30 53.33
C GLY A 46 -11.64 21.42 52.73
N ILE A 47 -12.91 21.72 53.03
CA ILE A 47 -14.05 20.96 52.54
C ILE A 47 -14.34 21.17 51.05
N ILE A 48 -13.97 22.33 50.49
CA ILE A 48 -14.09 22.60 49.06
C ILE A 48 -12.82 22.13 48.34
N LYS A 49 -11.67 22.29 48.98
CA LYS A 49 -10.36 21.96 48.42
C LYS A 49 -10.25 20.50 47.95
N TRP A 50 -10.57 19.56 48.84
CA TRP A 50 -10.40 18.13 48.58
C TRP A 50 -11.27 17.60 47.43
N PRO A 51 -12.58 17.91 47.37
CA PRO A 51 -13.41 17.52 46.23
C PRO A 51 -12.89 18.02 44.88
N PHE A 52 -12.48 19.29 44.78
CA PHE A 52 -11.96 19.83 43.51
C PHE A 52 -10.63 19.20 43.11
N ALA A 53 -9.73 18.97 44.08
CA ALA A 53 -8.46 18.29 43.82
C ALA A 53 -8.68 16.84 43.34
N ILE A 54 -9.52 16.07 44.03
CA ILE A 54 -9.85 14.68 43.68
C ILE A 54 -10.57 14.62 42.33
N PHE A 55 -11.56 15.49 42.12
CA PHE A 55 -12.29 15.58 40.85
C PHE A 55 -11.36 15.87 39.68
N SER A 56 -10.40 16.79 39.84
CA SER A 56 -9.40 17.09 38.80
C SER A 56 -8.56 15.87 38.42
N VAL A 57 -8.09 15.10 39.41
CA VAL A 57 -7.29 13.90 39.16
C VAL A 57 -8.13 12.81 38.48
N ILE A 58 -9.35 12.56 38.97
CA ILE A 58 -10.28 11.60 38.37
C ILE A 58 -10.60 11.99 36.92
N LEU A 59 -10.87 13.27 36.66
CA LEU A 59 -11.17 13.77 35.32
C LEU A 59 -9.98 13.60 34.36
N GLY A 60 -8.74 13.85 34.84
CA GLY A 60 -7.52 13.59 34.07
C GLY A 60 -7.35 12.11 33.71
N ALA A 61 -7.58 11.22 34.67
CA ALA A 61 -7.54 9.77 34.43
C ALA A 61 -8.65 9.31 33.46
N ALA A 62 -9.88 9.84 33.63
CA ALA A 62 -10.99 9.54 32.74
C ALA A 62 -10.71 9.98 31.30
N MET A 63 -10.15 11.17 31.10
CA MET A 63 -9.76 11.65 29.76
C MET A 63 -8.69 10.77 29.09
N ALA A 64 -7.78 10.19 29.87
CA ALA A 64 -6.71 9.33 29.36
C ALA A 64 -7.18 7.90 29.03
N PHE A 65 -8.05 7.30 29.86
CA PHE A 65 -8.32 5.87 29.82
C PHE A 65 -9.76 5.48 29.48
N VAL A 66 -10.71 6.42 29.45
CA VAL A 66 -12.12 6.11 29.18
C VAL A 66 -12.47 6.52 27.75
N PRO A 67 -12.49 5.57 26.79
CA PRO A 67 -13.09 5.81 25.48
C PRO A 67 -14.63 5.76 25.57
N LEU A 68 -15.30 6.59 24.77
CA LEU A 68 -16.75 6.61 24.61
C LEU A 68 -17.09 6.45 23.11
N GLU A 69 -17.80 5.38 22.77
CA GLU A 69 -18.20 5.05 21.39
C GLU A 69 -17.04 5.09 20.39
N GLU A 70 -15.95 4.36 20.68
CA GLU A 70 -14.74 4.28 19.84
C GLU A 70 -13.98 5.62 19.67
N ARG A 71 -14.29 6.63 20.51
CA ARG A 71 -13.62 7.95 20.46
C ARG A 71 -13.11 8.37 21.85
N PRO A 72 -11.95 9.04 21.91
CA PRO A 72 -11.44 9.57 23.18
C PRO A 72 -12.41 10.62 23.74
N LEU A 73 -12.65 10.57 25.06
CA LEU A 73 -13.59 11.42 25.79
C LEU A 73 -13.34 12.93 25.57
N GLU A 74 -12.09 13.32 25.35
CA GLU A 74 -11.73 14.70 24.99
C GLU A 74 -12.50 15.21 23.74
N LYS A 75 -12.64 14.39 22.69
CA LYS A 75 -13.38 14.78 21.48
C LYS A 75 -14.84 15.02 21.80
N TRP A 76 -15.41 14.22 22.69
CA TRP A 76 -16.78 14.38 23.17
C TRP A 76 -16.95 15.67 23.97
N ILE A 77 -16.01 16.01 24.86
CA ILE A 77 -16.03 17.28 25.61
C ILE A 77 -16.01 18.47 24.65
N PHE A 78 -15.09 18.49 23.68
CA PHE A 78 -15.02 19.59 22.71
C PHE A 78 -16.26 19.66 21.83
N ALA A 79 -16.78 18.51 21.38
CA ALA A 79 -18.01 18.46 20.60
C ALA A 79 -19.22 18.94 21.41
N PHE A 80 -19.30 18.60 22.69
CA PHE A 80 -20.36 19.02 23.60
C PHE A 80 -20.39 20.55 23.76
N PHE A 81 -19.26 21.16 24.11
CA PHE A 81 -19.19 22.62 24.21
C PHE A 81 -19.42 23.30 22.86
N LYS A 82 -18.85 22.75 21.78
CA LYS A 82 -19.12 23.24 20.42
C LYS A 82 -20.61 23.17 20.10
N ALA A 83 -21.30 22.11 20.47
CA ALA A 83 -22.73 21.94 20.23
C ALA A 83 -23.56 22.96 21.03
N ILE A 84 -23.23 23.15 22.32
CA ILE A 84 -23.92 24.13 23.19
C ILE A 84 -23.82 25.55 22.63
N TYR A 85 -22.63 25.94 22.17
CA TYR A 85 -22.39 27.31 21.69
C TYR A 85 -22.57 27.46 20.18
N SER A 86 -22.84 26.38 19.45
CA SER A 86 -23.07 26.45 18.01
C SER A 86 -24.46 27.04 17.71
N PRO A 87 -24.57 27.89 16.67
CA PRO A 87 -25.87 28.37 16.24
C PRO A 87 -26.72 27.21 15.70
N THR A 88 -28.00 27.18 16.06
CA THR A 88 -28.97 26.19 15.56
C THR A 88 -29.51 26.54 14.17
N LEU A 89 -29.29 27.78 13.71
CA LEU A 89 -29.73 28.26 12.41
C LEU A 89 -28.54 28.36 11.45
N PHE A 90 -28.51 27.44 10.48
CA PHE A 90 -27.57 27.48 9.37
C PHE A 90 -28.26 28.07 8.14
N LYS A 91 -27.68 29.11 7.55
CA LYS A 91 -28.07 29.59 6.21
C LYS A 91 -27.15 28.95 5.19
N TRP A 92 -27.73 28.32 4.18
CA TRP A 92 -26.95 27.81 3.08
C TRP A 92 -26.29 28.97 2.32
N LYS A 93 -24.98 28.86 2.11
CA LYS A 93 -24.19 29.76 1.27
C LYS A 93 -23.46 28.90 0.25
N LYS A 94 -23.54 29.28 -1.03
CA LYS A 94 -22.70 28.67 -2.07
C LYS A 94 -21.25 28.88 -1.67
N THR A 95 -20.52 27.79 -1.47
CA THR A 95 -19.07 27.86 -1.30
C THR A 95 -18.44 28.11 -2.67
N THR A 96 -17.67 29.19 -2.80
CA THR A 96 -16.89 29.48 -4.02
C THR A 96 -15.60 28.66 -4.06
N GLU A 97 -15.20 28.10 -2.91
CA GLU A 97 -14.07 27.17 -2.82
C GLU A 97 -14.47 25.87 -3.51
N THR A 98 -13.87 25.60 -4.66
CA THR A 98 -13.95 24.28 -5.30
C THR A 98 -13.40 23.25 -4.32
N PRO A 99 -14.13 22.15 -4.07
CA PRO A 99 -13.68 21.18 -3.10
C PRO A 99 -12.35 20.58 -3.56
N LYS A 100 -11.34 20.61 -2.69
CA LYS A 100 -9.93 20.26 -2.98
C LYS A 100 -9.69 18.78 -3.32
N PHE A 101 -10.72 18.01 -3.64
CA PHE A 101 -10.60 16.61 -4.02
C PHE A 101 -9.90 16.43 -5.38
N PHE A 102 -9.76 17.49 -6.17
CA PHE A 102 -9.19 17.47 -7.52
C PHE A 102 -8.05 18.48 -7.72
N LEU A 103 -7.55 19.11 -6.65
CA LEU A 103 -6.37 19.95 -6.72
C LEU A 103 -5.17 19.07 -6.38
N ASP A 104 -4.29 18.84 -7.36
CA ASP A 104 -2.96 18.30 -7.08
C ASP A 104 -2.32 19.17 -6.00
N GLU A 105 -1.77 18.55 -4.96
CA GLU A 105 -1.00 19.26 -3.94
C GLU A 105 0.09 20.05 -4.67
N THR A 106 -0.05 21.37 -4.71
CA THR A 106 1.03 22.22 -5.18
C THR A 106 2.23 21.89 -4.31
N PRO A 107 3.37 21.49 -4.91
CA PRO A 107 4.55 21.16 -4.12
C PRO A 107 4.88 22.39 -3.30
N THR A 108 4.66 22.28 -1.99
CA THR A 108 5.03 23.34 -1.07
C THR A 108 6.52 23.49 -1.22
N SER A 109 6.92 24.62 -1.80
CA SER A 109 8.29 24.99 -2.12
C SER A 109 9.06 25.22 -0.83
N ASN A 110 9.39 24.13 -0.16
CA ASN A 110 10.34 24.06 0.97
C ASN A 110 11.36 22.92 0.75
N ILE A 111 11.48 22.44 -0.50
CA ILE A 111 12.63 21.64 -0.91
C ILE A 111 13.72 22.64 -1.33
N PRO A 112 14.92 22.63 -0.74
CA PRO A 112 16.01 23.51 -1.17
C PRO A 112 16.29 23.30 -2.67
N ALA A 113 16.28 24.39 -3.43
CA ALA A 113 16.36 24.46 -4.89
C ALA A 113 17.71 24.03 -5.51
N SER A 114 18.41 23.06 -4.90
CA SER A 114 19.75 22.64 -5.30
C SER A 114 19.80 21.24 -5.94
N GLN A 115 18.68 20.51 -6.00
CA GLN A 115 18.66 19.15 -6.57
C GLN A 115 17.99 19.05 -7.95
N SER A 116 17.12 19.98 -8.32
CA SER A 116 16.35 19.92 -9.58
C SER A 116 17.22 20.00 -10.83
N GLN A 117 18.29 20.81 -10.84
CA GLN A 117 19.19 20.90 -12.00
C GLN A 117 19.99 19.61 -12.25
N SER A 118 20.36 18.88 -11.19
CA SER A 118 21.11 17.62 -11.32
C SER A 118 20.23 16.45 -11.77
N GLN A 119 18.97 16.43 -11.33
CA GLN A 119 17.99 15.42 -11.73
C GLN A 119 17.54 15.64 -13.17
N ASP A 120 17.32 16.89 -13.59
CA ASP A 120 16.98 17.21 -14.98
C ASP A 120 18.11 16.85 -15.96
N ALA A 121 19.37 17.04 -15.55
CA ALA A 121 20.52 16.62 -16.34
C ALA A 121 20.63 15.08 -16.42
N ALA A 122 20.47 14.38 -15.29
CA ALA A 122 20.50 12.91 -15.24
C ALA A 122 19.35 12.28 -16.04
N LEU A 123 18.14 12.86 -15.98
CA LEU A 123 16.98 12.42 -16.78
C LEU A 123 17.22 12.62 -18.28
N LYS A 124 17.82 13.75 -18.68
CA LYS A 124 18.20 13.97 -20.09
C LYS A 124 19.24 12.96 -20.56
N THR A 125 20.28 12.69 -19.75
CA THR A 125 21.29 11.68 -20.06
C THR A 125 20.69 10.28 -20.14
N TYR A 126 19.76 9.93 -19.26
CA TYR A 126 19.05 8.65 -19.30
C TYR A 126 18.21 8.52 -20.58
N LEU A 127 17.40 9.54 -20.91
CA LEU A 127 16.57 9.56 -22.11
C LEU A 127 17.42 9.49 -23.39
N GLU A 128 18.56 10.16 -23.44
CA GLU A 128 19.52 10.06 -24.55
C GLU A 128 20.17 8.67 -24.63
N SER A 129 20.52 8.07 -23.50
CA SER A 129 21.10 6.72 -23.46
C SER A 129 20.15 5.64 -23.98
N THR A 130 18.83 5.82 -23.79
CA THR A 130 17.81 4.88 -24.29
C THR A 130 17.51 5.02 -25.79
N ARG A 131 17.93 6.09 -26.46
CA ARG A 131 17.69 6.31 -27.90
C ARG A 131 18.66 5.56 -28.83
N GLY A 132 19.65 4.86 -28.27
CA GLY A 132 20.66 4.12 -29.02
C GLY A 132 20.20 2.75 -29.54
N SER A 133 19.06 2.65 -30.22
CA SER A 133 18.64 1.38 -30.85
C SER A 133 19.40 1.15 -32.16
N THR A 134 20.61 0.61 -32.07
CA THR A 134 21.35 0.11 -33.26
C THR A 134 20.99 -1.36 -33.50
N GLY A 135 20.01 -1.60 -34.37
CA GLY A 135 19.52 -2.94 -34.69
C GLY A 135 18.25 -2.93 -35.54
N PRO A 136 17.62 -4.10 -35.79
CA PRO A 136 16.40 -4.22 -36.60
C PRO A 136 15.20 -3.38 -36.10
N LEU A 137 15.26 -2.90 -34.85
CA LEU A 137 14.29 -1.98 -34.23
C LEU A 137 14.40 -0.54 -34.73
N ALA A 138 15.50 -0.13 -35.38
CA ALA A 138 15.66 1.23 -35.92
C ALA A 138 14.61 1.57 -37.00
N LYS A 139 14.12 0.56 -37.73
CA LYS A 139 13.03 0.74 -38.69
C LYS A 139 11.67 0.98 -38.01
N LEU A 140 11.44 0.40 -36.83
CA LEU A 140 10.24 0.65 -36.03
C LEU A 140 10.28 2.05 -35.41
N GLU A 141 11.43 2.46 -34.87
CA GLU A 141 11.64 3.79 -34.29
C GLU A 141 11.37 4.91 -35.32
N MET A 142 11.86 4.77 -36.55
CA MET A 142 11.55 5.71 -37.64
C MET A 142 10.05 5.76 -37.97
N ALA A 143 9.34 4.62 -37.90
CA ALA A 143 7.91 4.58 -38.14
C ALA A 143 7.11 5.25 -37.01
N GLU A 144 7.53 5.07 -35.75
CA GLU A 144 6.92 5.72 -34.59
C GLU A 144 7.10 7.24 -34.61
N GLN A 145 8.30 7.71 -34.93
CA GLN A 145 8.58 9.15 -35.02
C GLN A 145 7.69 9.82 -36.09
N GLY A 146 7.46 9.16 -37.22
CA GLY A 146 6.53 9.62 -38.25
C GLY A 146 5.06 9.63 -37.80
N PHE A 147 4.64 8.60 -37.05
CA PHE A 147 3.28 8.51 -36.50
C PHE A 147 3.00 9.59 -35.44
N LEU A 148 3.96 9.84 -34.54
CA LEU A 148 3.85 10.89 -33.52
C LEU A 148 3.84 12.30 -34.13
N ALA A 149 4.62 12.53 -35.20
CA ALA A 149 4.56 13.77 -35.96
C ALA A 149 3.18 13.99 -36.63
N ALA A 150 2.55 12.92 -37.13
CA ALA A 150 1.20 13.01 -37.69
C ALA A 150 0.16 13.32 -36.60
N LEU A 151 0.24 12.68 -35.43
CA LEU A 151 -0.67 12.94 -34.30
C LEU A 151 -0.57 14.36 -33.76
N THR A 152 0.65 14.88 -33.62
CA THR A 152 0.86 16.27 -33.18
C THR A 152 0.32 17.28 -34.18
N GLY A 153 0.41 17.01 -35.48
CA GLY A 153 -0.22 17.83 -36.53
C GLY A 153 -1.75 17.85 -36.46
N ILE A 154 -2.39 16.71 -36.15
CA ILE A 154 -3.84 16.62 -35.95
C ILE A 154 -4.27 17.43 -34.72
N PHE A 155 -3.50 17.36 -33.64
CA PHE A 155 -3.79 18.10 -32.41
C PHE A 155 -3.55 19.62 -32.55
N ALA A 156 -2.53 20.02 -33.32
CA ALA A 156 -2.26 21.44 -33.62
C ALA A 156 -3.31 22.06 -34.56
N GLY A 157 -4.04 21.25 -35.32
CA GLY A 157 -5.14 21.66 -36.20
C GLY A 157 -6.45 22.00 -35.46
N VAL A 158 -6.60 21.60 -34.20
CA VAL A 158 -7.76 21.98 -33.36
C VAL A 158 -7.49 23.34 -32.71
N LYS A 159 -7.41 24.39 -33.54
CA LYS A 159 -7.57 25.77 -33.05
C LYS A 159 -9.06 26.07 -32.95
N THR A 160 -9.53 26.17 -31.70
CA THR A 160 -10.80 26.76 -31.30
C THR A 160 -11.06 28.08 -32.05
N PRO A 161 -12.24 28.29 -32.67
CA PRO A 161 -12.60 29.62 -33.14
C PRO A 161 -12.94 30.50 -31.92
N VAL A 162 -12.13 31.54 -31.76
CA VAL A 162 -12.34 32.67 -30.84
C VAL A 162 -13.55 33.47 -31.28
N ALA A 163 -14.40 33.79 -30.31
CA ALA A 163 -15.57 34.65 -30.43
C ALA A 163 -15.21 36.05 -30.96
N LYS A 164 -16.03 36.56 -31.88
CA LYS A 164 -16.07 37.99 -32.23
C LYS A 164 -17.53 38.47 -32.22
N GLU A 165 -17.75 39.53 -31.47
CA GLU A 165 -19.02 40.20 -31.26
C GLU A 165 -19.13 41.43 -32.19
N GLU A 166 -20.35 41.67 -32.70
CA GLU A 166 -21.08 42.96 -32.81
C GLU A 166 -21.83 43.25 -34.16
N ALA A 167 -23.15 42.96 -34.15
CA ALA A 167 -24.38 43.66 -34.66
C ALA A 167 -24.51 44.34 -36.06
N PRO A 168 -25.72 44.69 -36.60
CA PRO A 168 -27.13 44.39 -36.21
C PRO A 168 -28.12 43.94 -37.34
N ALA A 169 -29.24 43.34 -36.88
CA ALA A 169 -30.64 43.38 -37.37
C ALA A 169 -31.06 43.03 -38.83
N THR A 170 -31.84 41.95 -38.96
CA THR A 170 -33.12 41.91 -39.71
C THR A 170 -33.99 40.74 -39.20
N ALA A 171 -35.28 41.00 -38.99
CA ALA A 171 -36.31 40.07 -38.51
C ALA A 171 -36.99 39.32 -39.69
N PRO A 172 -38.05 38.48 -39.50
CA PRO A 172 -38.39 37.52 -38.45
C PRO A 172 -38.72 36.11 -39.04
N THR A 173 -38.62 35.02 -38.27
CA THR A 173 -39.45 33.83 -38.53
C THR A 173 -39.71 33.03 -37.25
N ALA A 174 -40.94 32.53 -37.13
CA ALA A 174 -41.62 32.03 -35.95
C ALA A 174 -40.90 30.90 -35.16
N PRO A 175 -41.13 30.78 -33.84
CA PRO A 175 -40.56 29.71 -33.03
C PRO A 175 -41.28 28.39 -33.29
N LYS A 176 -40.54 27.40 -33.79
CA LYS A 176 -41.00 26.00 -33.81
C LYS A 176 -40.88 25.45 -32.38
N LYS A 177 -42.02 25.12 -31.77
CA LYS A 177 -42.13 24.49 -30.45
C LYS A 177 -41.32 23.18 -30.43
N LEU A 178 -40.33 23.10 -29.53
CA LEU A 178 -39.64 21.85 -29.20
C LEU A 178 -40.59 20.99 -28.36
N GLU A 179 -40.95 19.83 -28.89
CA GLU A 179 -41.70 18.82 -28.15
C GLU A 179 -40.71 17.83 -27.51
N ILE A 180 -40.73 17.79 -26.18
CA ILE A 180 -39.88 16.92 -25.36
C ILE A 180 -40.60 15.56 -25.30
N PRO A 181 -39.95 14.42 -25.63
CA PRO A 181 -40.60 13.12 -25.50
C PRO A 181 -40.79 12.79 -24.01
N VAL A 182 -42.05 12.68 -23.58
CA VAL A 182 -42.43 12.17 -22.27
C VAL A 182 -42.24 10.66 -22.28
N THR A 183 -41.30 10.16 -21.47
CA THR A 183 -41.13 8.73 -21.25
C THR A 183 -42.08 8.27 -20.14
N VAL A 184 -42.88 7.25 -20.44
CA VAL A 184 -43.84 6.66 -19.50
C VAL A 184 -43.10 5.64 -18.63
N PRO A 185 -43.22 5.68 -17.29
CA PRO A 185 -42.53 4.72 -16.43
C PRO A 185 -43.13 3.31 -16.58
N VAL A 186 -42.26 2.33 -16.87
CA VAL A 186 -42.61 0.91 -16.88
C VAL A 186 -42.67 0.40 -15.44
N LYS A 187 -43.85 -0.07 -15.03
CA LYS A 187 -44.06 -0.69 -13.72
C LYS A 187 -43.54 -2.13 -13.75
N ILE A 188 -42.43 -2.39 -13.07
CA ILE A 188 -41.88 -3.73 -12.89
C ILE A 188 -42.73 -4.45 -11.83
N SER A 189 -43.31 -5.59 -12.20
CA SER A 189 -44.02 -6.46 -11.25
C SER A 189 -43.00 -7.34 -10.50
N PRO A 190 -43.07 -7.44 -9.16
CA PRO A 190 -42.15 -8.28 -8.41
C PRO A 190 -42.49 -9.77 -8.60
N LEU A 191 -41.50 -10.55 -9.02
CA LEU A 191 -41.56 -12.02 -9.06
C LEU A 191 -41.39 -12.57 -7.63
N LEU A 192 -42.38 -13.35 -7.17
CA LEU A 192 -42.25 -14.15 -5.95
C LEU A 192 -41.19 -15.25 -6.16
N PRO A 193 -40.22 -15.41 -5.25
CA PRO A 193 -39.37 -16.59 -5.26
C PRO A 193 -40.13 -17.78 -4.65
N THR A 194 -40.50 -18.76 -5.48
CA THR A 194 -40.94 -20.08 -5.00
C THR A 194 -39.71 -20.85 -4.51
N HIS A 195 -39.56 -20.93 -3.19
CA HIS A 195 -38.59 -21.80 -2.53
C HIS A 195 -39.08 -23.25 -2.60
N LEU A 196 -38.54 -24.02 -3.54
CA LEU A 196 -38.63 -25.48 -3.56
C LEU A 196 -37.26 -26.03 -3.16
N VAL A 197 -37.16 -26.44 -1.89
CA VAL A 197 -36.04 -27.25 -1.40
C VAL A 197 -36.24 -28.66 -1.93
N VAL A 198 -35.41 -29.04 -2.90
CA VAL A 198 -35.17 -30.44 -3.23
C VAL A 198 -33.96 -30.86 -2.41
N GLU A 199 -34.18 -31.76 -1.46
CA GLU A 199 -33.12 -32.40 -0.68
C GLU A 199 -32.47 -33.47 -1.55
N GLU A 200 -31.26 -33.19 -2.05
CA GLU A 200 -30.46 -34.16 -2.82
C GLU A 200 -29.50 -34.91 -1.87
N LYS A 201 -29.81 -36.20 -1.66
CA LYS A 201 -28.99 -37.16 -0.93
C LYS A 201 -27.83 -37.63 -1.81
N PRO A 202 -26.56 -37.45 -1.41
CA PRO A 202 -25.44 -37.91 -2.23
C PRO A 202 -25.25 -39.44 -2.10
N LEU A 203 -25.20 -40.11 -3.26
CA LEU A 203 -24.62 -41.44 -3.44
C LEU A 203 -23.15 -41.28 -3.89
N PRO A 204 -22.22 -42.18 -3.51
CA PRO A 204 -20.81 -42.04 -3.85
C PRO A 204 -20.53 -42.59 -5.26
N ILE A 205 -19.79 -41.83 -6.07
CA ILE A 205 -19.23 -42.30 -7.33
C ILE A 205 -17.71 -42.11 -7.28
N SER A 206 -17.00 -43.23 -7.23
CA SER A 206 -15.56 -43.31 -7.46
C SER A 206 -15.28 -43.36 -8.97
N LEU A 207 -14.43 -42.47 -9.47
CA LEU A 207 -13.75 -42.63 -10.74
C LEU A 207 -12.29 -42.21 -10.57
N THR A 208 -11.40 -43.19 -10.60
CA THR A 208 -9.95 -43.02 -10.64
C THR A 208 -9.54 -42.91 -12.10
N THR A 209 -9.01 -41.77 -12.52
CA THR A 209 -8.28 -41.62 -13.79
C THR A 209 -6.81 -41.44 -13.48
N GLN A 210 -5.99 -42.44 -13.81
CA GLN A 210 -4.54 -42.33 -13.78
C GLN A 210 -4.07 -41.61 -15.05
N ILE A 211 -3.33 -40.51 -14.90
CA ILE A 211 -2.56 -39.90 -15.99
C ILE A 211 -1.09 -40.17 -15.71
N GLN A 212 -0.44 -40.86 -16.64
CA GLN A 212 0.98 -41.18 -16.63
C GLN A 212 1.67 -40.25 -17.63
N THR A 213 2.53 -39.35 -17.17
CA THR A 213 3.31 -38.45 -18.04
C THR A 213 4.74 -38.97 -18.19
N GLN A 214 5.20 -39.10 -19.44
CA GLN A 214 6.60 -39.38 -19.77
C GLN A 214 7.44 -38.10 -19.62
N HIS A 215 8.58 -38.25 -18.96
CA HIS A 215 9.56 -37.19 -18.75
C HIS A 215 10.43 -37.02 -20.01
N VAL A 216 10.50 -35.80 -20.54
CA VAL A 216 11.44 -35.45 -21.63
C VAL A 216 12.38 -34.38 -21.09
N ASN A 217 13.68 -34.68 -21.05
CA ASN A 217 14.70 -33.72 -20.62
C ASN A 217 14.94 -32.69 -21.72
N PRO A 218 14.95 -31.38 -21.42
CA PRO A 218 15.39 -30.37 -22.38
C PRO A 218 16.92 -30.42 -22.54
N VAL A 219 17.38 -30.44 -23.79
CA VAL A 219 18.79 -30.20 -24.15
C VAL A 219 19.01 -28.69 -24.11
N ILE A 220 19.79 -28.23 -23.12
CA ILE A 220 20.24 -26.83 -23.01
C ILE A 220 21.60 -26.73 -23.72
N ALA A 221 21.64 -25.93 -24.78
CA ALA A 221 22.89 -25.44 -25.36
C ALA A 221 23.17 -24.05 -24.77
N GLY A 222 24.26 -23.92 -24.04
CA GLY A 222 24.75 -22.65 -23.51
C GLY A 222 25.37 -22.82 -22.13
N GLU A 223 26.69 -22.62 -22.05
CA GLU A 223 27.44 -22.56 -20.80
C GLU A 223 26.99 -21.35 -19.97
N GLU A 224 26.04 -21.54 -19.08
CA GLU A 224 25.92 -20.71 -17.90
C GLU A 224 25.84 -21.64 -16.70
N ILE A 225 26.71 -21.40 -15.72
CA ILE A 225 26.93 -22.28 -14.57
C ILE A 225 25.70 -22.14 -13.67
N VAL A 226 24.70 -22.97 -13.91
CA VAL A 226 23.52 -23.11 -13.07
C VAL A 226 23.93 -23.80 -11.78
N SER A 227 24.29 -23.02 -10.77
CA SER A 227 24.33 -23.49 -9.38
C SER A 227 22.89 -23.52 -8.85
N THR A 228 22.11 -24.52 -9.26
CA THR A 228 20.76 -24.80 -8.78
C THR A 228 20.82 -25.39 -7.37
N LYS A 229 20.55 -24.56 -6.35
CA LYS A 229 20.15 -25.05 -5.03
C LYS A 229 18.63 -24.96 -4.95
N GLU A 230 17.97 -26.10 -4.83
CA GLU A 230 16.52 -26.20 -4.62
C GLU A 230 16.12 -25.54 -3.29
N ALA A 231 14.87 -25.10 -3.19
CA ALA A 231 14.33 -24.48 -1.99
C ALA A 231 14.44 -25.42 -0.78
N ILE A 232 15.04 -24.96 0.32
CA ILE A 232 15.10 -25.72 1.58
C ILE A 232 13.86 -25.38 2.40
N PHE A 233 13.00 -26.38 2.60
CA PHE A 233 11.84 -26.27 3.48
C PHE A 233 12.24 -26.66 4.91
N SER A 234 12.25 -25.71 5.84
CA SER A 234 12.57 -25.95 7.25
C SER A 234 11.34 -25.72 8.12
N ILE A 235 11.00 -26.68 8.98
CA ILE A 235 9.92 -26.56 9.99
C ILE A 235 10.17 -25.41 10.98
N ASP A 236 11.43 -25.05 11.23
CA ASP A 236 11.83 -23.94 12.11
C ASP A 236 11.57 -22.55 11.49
N ALA A 237 11.30 -22.49 10.18
CA ALA A 237 11.01 -21.26 9.45
C ALA A 237 9.50 -20.94 9.40
N THR A 238 8.68 -21.68 10.15
CA THR A 238 7.23 -21.49 10.14
C THR A 238 6.88 -20.27 10.99
N PRO A 239 6.19 -19.25 10.44
CA PRO A 239 5.47 -18.27 11.25
C PRO A 239 4.56 -19.01 12.26
N PRO A 240 4.24 -18.45 13.44
CA PRO A 240 3.45 -19.14 14.48
C PRO A 240 2.10 -19.71 13.99
N ASN A 241 1.62 -19.24 12.84
CA ASN A 241 0.45 -19.77 12.15
C ASN A 241 0.88 -20.26 10.75
N PRO A 242 0.83 -21.57 10.46
CA PRO A 242 1.12 -22.09 9.13
C PRO A 242 0.09 -21.57 8.10
N PRO A 243 0.47 -21.50 6.81
CA PRO A 243 -0.42 -21.02 5.76
C PRO A 243 -1.63 -21.94 5.62
N THR A 244 -2.82 -21.39 5.82
CA THR A 244 -4.10 -22.11 5.72
C THR A 244 -4.72 -22.06 4.32
N TYR A 245 -4.13 -21.28 3.41
CA TYR A 245 -4.63 -21.04 2.06
C TYR A 245 -3.64 -21.55 1.00
N PRO A 246 -4.14 -22.11 -0.11
CA PRO A 246 -3.29 -22.59 -1.21
C PRO A 246 -2.56 -21.43 -1.90
N ASN A 247 -1.41 -21.72 -2.50
CA ASN A 247 -0.57 -20.77 -3.23
C ASN A 247 -0.14 -19.52 -2.43
N VAL A 248 -0.22 -19.55 -1.11
CA VAL A 248 0.29 -18.48 -0.25
C VAL A 248 1.75 -18.74 0.06
N VAL A 249 2.59 -17.77 -0.32
CA VAL A 249 4.04 -17.82 -0.06
C VAL A 249 4.31 -17.34 1.35
N VAL A 250 4.96 -18.18 2.16
CA VAL A 250 5.45 -17.82 3.49
C VAL A 250 6.88 -18.31 3.64
N GLY A 251 7.64 -17.69 4.54
CA GLY A 251 9.00 -18.12 4.78
C GLY A 251 9.77 -17.28 5.80
N GLN A 252 11.06 -17.57 5.92
CA GLN A 252 11.97 -16.86 6.79
C GLN A 252 13.30 -16.57 6.08
N VAL A 253 13.87 -15.39 6.36
CA VAL A 253 15.18 -14.96 5.86
C VAL A 253 16.21 -15.09 6.96
N VAL A 254 17.27 -15.85 6.70
CA VAL A 254 18.37 -16.13 7.63
C VAL A 254 19.72 -16.00 6.94
N ASP A 255 20.79 -15.87 7.70
CA ASP A 255 22.16 -15.94 7.18
C ASP A 255 22.70 -17.39 7.17
N GLU A 256 23.91 -17.58 6.65
CA GLU A 256 24.61 -18.89 6.65
C GLU A 256 24.78 -19.49 8.05
N ALA A 257 24.77 -18.67 9.11
CA ALA A 257 24.85 -19.08 10.51
C ALA A 257 23.46 -19.24 11.15
N ARG A 258 22.38 -19.26 10.36
CA ARG A 258 20.96 -19.31 10.80
C ARG A 258 20.52 -18.15 11.70
N ARG A 259 21.24 -17.02 11.66
CA ARG A 259 20.82 -15.78 12.32
C ARG A 259 19.79 -15.06 11.47
N ILE A 260 18.85 -14.41 12.14
CA ILE A 260 17.73 -13.73 11.50
C ILE A 260 18.21 -12.50 10.71
N ILE A 261 17.71 -12.33 9.49
CA ILE A 261 17.92 -11.13 8.67
C ILE A 261 16.62 -10.32 8.61
N GLU A 262 16.61 -9.17 9.29
CA GLU A 262 15.47 -8.23 9.31
C GLU A 262 15.49 -7.27 8.12
N GLY A 263 14.31 -7.01 7.56
CA GLY A 263 14.09 -5.97 6.56
C GLY A 263 14.77 -6.27 5.23
N ALA A 264 14.96 -7.55 4.89
CA ALA A 264 15.30 -7.96 3.53
C ALA A 264 14.08 -7.74 2.62
N ILE A 265 14.34 -7.36 1.37
CA ILE A 265 13.30 -7.18 0.34
C ILE A 265 13.37 -8.38 -0.59
N MET A 266 12.23 -9.02 -0.84
CA MET A 266 12.13 -10.18 -1.71
C MET A 266 11.15 -9.90 -2.84
N GLU A 267 11.63 -10.00 -4.07
CA GLU A 267 10.83 -9.90 -5.28
C GLU A 267 10.44 -11.28 -5.77
N VAL A 268 9.14 -11.54 -5.84
CA VAL A 268 8.58 -12.72 -6.49
C VAL A 268 8.41 -12.39 -7.98
N ARG A 269 9.04 -13.17 -8.84
CA ARG A 269 9.00 -13.05 -10.29
C ARG A 269 8.35 -14.26 -10.93
N ASP A 270 7.62 -14.06 -12.02
CA ASP A 270 7.05 -15.15 -12.82
C ASP A 270 8.10 -15.89 -13.67
N GLU A 271 7.65 -16.91 -14.41
CA GLU A 271 8.48 -17.66 -15.37
C GLU A 271 9.17 -16.78 -16.42
N TYR A 272 8.56 -15.63 -16.76
CA TYR A 272 9.11 -14.66 -17.70
C TYR A 272 10.04 -13.63 -17.04
N GLY A 273 10.34 -13.78 -15.74
CA GLY A 273 11.20 -12.89 -14.97
C GLY A 273 10.55 -11.55 -14.58
N ARG A 274 9.24 -11.39 -14.76
CA ARG A 274 8.52 -10.15 -14.42
C ARG A 274 8.22 -10.11 -12.93
N PRO A 275 8.53 -9.02 -12.21
CA PRO A 275 8.19 -8.89 -10.80
C PRO A 275 6.68 -8.74 -10.62
N ILE A 276 6.06 -9.70 -9.94
CA ILE A 276 4.62 -9.70 -9.66
C ILE A 276 4.30 -9.27 -8.23
N ARG A 277 5.29 -9.36 -7.32
CA ARG A 277 5.12 -8.96 -5.93
C ARG A 277 6.45 -8.67 -5.25
N ALA A 278 6.45 -7.67 -4.37
CA ALA A 278 7.54 -7.44 -3.43
C ALA A 278 7.07 -7.75 -2.00
N LEU A 279 7.93 -8.41 -1.24
CA LEU A 279 7.73 -8.79 0.15
C LEU A 279 8.87 -8.23 0.99
N ARG A 280 8.64 -8.01 2.28
CA ARG A 280 9.66 -7.55 3.22
C ARG A 280 9.70 -8.45 4.44
N SER A 281 10.90 -8.83 4.89
CA SER A 281 11.05 -9.60 6.13
C SER A 281 10.84 -8.72 7.37
N ASN A 282 10.18 -9.27 8.39
CA ASN A 282 9.96 -8.59 9.68
C ASN A 282 11.17 -8.74 10.63
N LYS A 283 11.02 -8.29 11.89
CA LYS A 283 12.04 -8.41 12.96
C LYS A 283 12.50 -9.83 13.25
N LEU A 284 11.68 -10.83 12.93
CA LEU A 284 11.98 -12.25 13.09
C LEU A 284 12.42 -12.90 11.77
N GLY A 285 12.62 -12.11 10.72
CA GLY A 285 12.98 -12.58 9.39
C GLY A 285 11.82 -13.21 8.63
N HIS A 286 10.61 -13.27 9.19
CA HIS A 286 9.47 -13.86 8.52
C HIS A 286 8.94 -12.98 7.40
N PHE A 287 8.46 -13.60 6.33
CA PHE A 287 7.74 -12.97 5.24
C PHE A 287 6.51 -13.78 4.85
N VAL A 288 5.46 -13.07 4.44
CA VAL A 288 4.17 -13.66 4.07
C VAL A 288 3.56 -12.85 2.93
N ALA A 289 3.08 -13.56 1.91
CA ALA A 289 2.21 -13.02 0.88
C ALA A 289 0.76 -13.00 1.39
N VAL A 290 0.12 -11.82 1.40
CA VAL A 290 -1.27 -11.68 1.92
C VAL A 290 -2.29 -12.31 0.98
N THR A 291 -2.03 -12.28 -0.32
CA THR A 291 -2.89 -12.87 -1.34
C THR A 291 -2.25 -14.11 -1.95
N PRO A 292 -3.03 -15.13 -2.34
CA PRO A 292 -2.47 -16.29 -3.05
C PRO A 292 -1.89 -15.85 -4.40
N LEU A 293 -0.90 -16.60 -4.89
CA LEU A 293 -0.42 -16.50 -6.25
C LEU A 293 -1.29 -17.35 -7.18
N ASP A 294 -1.34 -16.99 -8.45
CA ASP A 294 -1.91 -17.87 -9.47
C ASP A 294 -1.05 -19.15 -9.59
N SER A 295 -1.60 -20.20 -10.19
CA SER A 295 -0.81 -21.42 -10.41
C SER A 295 0.24 -21.17 -11.50
N GLY A 296 1.50 -21.48 -11.20
CA GLY A 296 2.62 -21.18 -12.08
C GLY A 296 3.98 -21.38 -11.42
N ILE A 297 5.05 -21.17 -12.18
CA ILE A 297 6.43 -21.23 -11.72
C ILE A 297 6.90 -19.81 -11.35
N TYR A 298 7.52 -19.69 -10.19
CA TYR A 298 7.99 -18.42 -9.66
C TYR A 298 9.42 -18.53 -9.13
N SER A 299 10.09 -17.38 -9.10
CA SER A 299 11.40 -17.22 -8.46
C SER A 299 11.36 -16.09 -7.43
N ILE A 300 12.08 -16.25 -6.33
CA ILE A 300 12.25 -15.24 -5.27
C ILE A 300 13.68 -14.72 -5.37
N ILE A 301 13.82 -13.44 -5.69
CA ILE A 301 15.09 -12.72 -5.65
C ILE A 301 15.09 -11.85 -4.40
N SER A 302 16.17 -11.90 -3.61
CA SER A 302 16.23 -11.20 -2.33
C SER A 302 17.39 -10.21 -2.29
N GLU A 303 17.16 -9.07 -1.64
CA GLU A 303 18.13 -7.98 -1.51
C GLU A 303 18.18 -7.46 -0.07
N LYS A 304 19.41 -7.24 0.42
CA LYS A 304 19.70 -6.59 1.70
C LYS A 304 21.15 -6.10 1.72
N ASP A 305 21.37 -4.88 2.20
CA ASP A 305 22.70 -4.33 2.39
C ASP A 305 23.61 -5.27 3.19
N GLY A 306 24.80 -5.54 2.66
CA GLY A 306 25.81 -6.40 3.29
C GLY A 306 25.55 -7.91 3.16
N TYR A 307 24.51 -8.33 2.42
CA TYR A 307 24.22 -9.74 2.13
C TYR A 307 24.06 -9.99 0.64
N GLN A 308 24.50 -11.16 0.20
CA GLN A 308 24.27 -11.69 -1.14
C GLN A 308 23.33 -12.90 -1.02
N PHE A 309 22.25 -12.90 -1.81
CA PHE A 309 21.28 -13.98 -1.82
C PHE A 309 21.31 -14.71 -3.15
N MET A 310 20.95 -15.99 -3.10
CA MET A 310 20.69 -16.79 -4.30
C MET A 310 19.19 -16.76 -4.65
N PRO A 311 18.82 -16.75 -5.94
CA PRO A 311 17.43 -16.91 -6.36
C PRO A 311 16.86 -18.26 -5.90
N VAL A 312 15.62 -18.25 -5.42
CA VAL A 312 14.91 -19.47 -4.96
C VAL A 312 13.71 -19.71 -5.86
N ASN A 313 13.66 -20.88 -6.52
CA ASN A 313 12.56 -21.23 -7.42
C ASN A 313 11.51 -22.09 -6.68
N PHE A 314 10.23 -21.84 -6.95
CA PHE A 314 9.13 -22.63 -6.42
C PHE A 314 7.94 -22.65 -7.39
N GLU A 315 7.05 -23.62 -7.23
CA GLU A 315 5.88 -23.81 -8.08
C GLU A 315 4.60 -23.73 -7.24
N ALA A 316 3.60 -23.00 -7.75
CA ALA A 316 2.28 -22.88 -7.16
C ALA A 316 1.30 -23.79 -7.94
N LYS A 317 0.79 -24.85 -7.30
CA LYS A 317 -0.06 -25.88 -7.94
C LYS A 317 -1.54 -25.80 -7.56
N GLY A 318 -1.93 -24.83 -6.74
CA GLY A 318 -3.22 -24.80 -6.06
C GLY A 318 -3.21 -25.54 -4.71
N ASP A 319 -2.03 -25.97 -4.25
CA ASP A 319 -1.81 -26.61 -2.95
C ASP A 319 -1.14 -25.64 -1.96
N ILE A 320 -1.03 -26.05 -0.70
CA ILE A 320 -0.30 -25.30 0.33
C ILE A 320 1.20 -25.36 0.02
N ILE A 321 1.83 -24.20 -0.14
CA ILE A 321 3.27 -24.08 -0.34
C ILE A 321 3.95 -24.17 1.04
N PRO A 322 4.89 -25.10 1.26
CA PRO A 322 5.60 -25.18 2.54
C PRO A 322 6.48 -23.93 2.76
N PRO A 323 6.80 -23.56 4.02
CA PRO A 323 7.58 -22.37 4.31
C PRO A 323 8.97 -22.37 3.65
N ILE A 324 9.26 -21.31 2.90
CA ILE A 324 10.50 -21.16 2.14
C ILE A 324 11.57 -20.52 3.02
N LEU A 325 12.72 -21.17 3.14
CA LEU A 325 13.89 -20.57 3.76
C LEU A 325 14.72 -19.83 2.72
N VAL A 326 15.02 -18.56 2.96
CA VAL A 326 15.92 -17.75 2.14
C VAL A 326 17.21 -17.52 2.91
N GLU A 327 18.33 -18.01 2.36
CA GLU A 327 19.67 -17.90 2.97
C GLU A 327 20.47 -16.76 2.32
N GLY A 328 21.01 -15.86 3.14
CA GLY A 328 21.90 -14.77 2.72
C GLY A 328 23.34 -14.98 3.18
N ARG A 329 24.30 -14.90 2.25
CA ARG A 329 25.73 -14.86 2.57
C ARG A 329 26.15 -13.45 2.95
N LYS A 330 26.78 -13.27 4.11
CA LYS A 330 27.31 -11.96 4.51
C LYS A 330 28.53 -11.61 3.64
N LEU A 331 28.50 -10.44 3.01
CA LEU A 331 29.65 -9.91 2.27
C LEU A 331 30.66 -9.37 3.30
N VAL A 332 31.81 -10.03 3.41
CA VAL A 332 32.91 -9.54 4.24
C VAL A 332 33.65 -8.48 3.44
N GLU A 333 33.54 -7.22 3.85
CA GLU A 333 34.44 -6.16 3.39
C GLU A 333 35.86 -6.54 3.79
N THR A 334 36.61 -7.10 2.84
CA THR A 334 38.04 -7.30 3.02
C THR A 334 38.67 -5.91 2.94
N SER A 335 38.88 -5.28 4.08
CA SER A 335 39.74 -4.12 4.19
C SER A 335 41.15 -4.54 3.75
N VAL A 336 41.56 -4.10 2.57
CA VAL A 336 42.94 -4.19 2.13
C VAL A 336 43.75 -3.32 3.10
N GLN A 337 44.39 -3.95 4.07
CA GLN A 337 45.39 -3.29 4.89
C GLN A 337 46.55 -2.90 3.98
N GLU A 338 46.65 -1.61 3.71
CA GLU A 338 47.79 -0.99 3.07
C GLU A 338 49.03 -1.23 3.95
N VAL A 339 49.85 -2.20 3.56
CA VAL A 339 51.13 -2.51 4.20
C VAL A 339 52.09 -1.37 3.88
N ASN A 340 52.09 -0.37 4.74
CA ASN A 340 53.05 0.74 4.69
C ASN A 340 54.40 0.22 5.21
N GLN A 341 55.28 -0.23 4.32
CA GLN A 341 56.67 -0.54 4.68
C GLN A 341 57.49 0.75 4.72
N PRO A 342 58.22 1.04 5.82
CA PRO A 342 59.18 2.14 5.83
C PRO A 342 60.42 1.76 5.00
N ILE A 343 60.70 2.57 3.98
CA ILE A 343 61.96 2.54 3.23
C ILE A 343 63.05 3.04 4.18
N VAL A 344 63.92 2.12 4.61
CA VAL A 344 65.18 2.45 5.29
C VAL A 344 66.18 2.85 4.22
N ASN A 345 66.64 4.10 4.27
CA ASN A 345 67.79 4.59 3.52
C ASN A 345 69.03 4.60 4.40
#